data_AF-A0A379WEJ4-F1
#
_entry.id   AF-A0A379WEJ4-F1
#
_cell.length_a   1.000
_cell.length_b   1.000
_cell.length_c   1.000
_cell.angle_alpha   90.00
_cell.angle_beta   90.00
_cell.angle_gamma   90.00
#
_symmetry.space_group_name_H-M   'P 1'
#
loop_
_entity.id
_entity.type
_entity.pdbx_description
1 polymer ?
#
loop_
_entity_poly.entity_id
_entity_poly.type
_entity_poly.pdbx_seq_one_letter_code
_entity_poly.pdbx_strand_id
1 'polypeptide(L)'
;MKNLWMLLALALFSGHALAEGTMGNGSGWCQPTNGTHTFPFSFNQTITDTDGNQTGTIVEEHWSAGGEYSAKCDCDNSDYRGYNYFTATTGDLTQKGTHSETRYYGHMDYYVLVAGKLEIGTEAYVAGKLNENIPVPFSSISNEDSSAGGCGDAEMKSMTAGNKGTVRIYITHPLVGEISIPQTTIMNLYLSKTPGSSGDNIPPAVPPVAHVTMSGTITVPQSCSINAGRLSRSGCRILRAKIFVISATVRRTRTSPLR
;
A
#
# COMPACT_ATOMS: atom_id res chain seq x y z
N MET A 1 31.49 -16.03 72.46
CA MET A 1 32.78 -15.31 72.34
C MET A 1 33.09 -15.13 70.87
N LYS A 2 33.22 -13.86 70.41
CA LYS A 2 33.87 -13.36 69.18
C LYS A 2 33.35 -13.92 67.83
N ASN A 3 32.56 -13.20 67.03
CA ASN A 3 32.85 -11.95 66.30
C ASN A 3 34.24 -11.91 65.64
N LEU A 4 34.35 -12.53 64.46
CA LEU A 4 35.25 -12.29 63.33
C LEU A 4 34.80 -13.37 62.34
N TRP A 5 34.27 -13.12 61.14
CA TRP A 5 34.90 -12.54 59.97
C TRP A 5 33.83 -11.90 59.09
N MET A 6 33.83 -10.58 59.06
CA MET A 6 33.16 -9.77 58.07
C MET A 6 34.10 -9.67 56.85
N LEU A 7 33.53 -9.58 55.64
CA LEU A 7 34.15 -9.19 54.37
C LEU A 7 34.78 -10.31 53.53
N LEU A 8 33.94 -10.96 52.72
CA LEU A 8 34.34 -11.34 51.35
C LEU A 8 33.18 -11.04 50.37
N ALA A 9 33.30 -9.87 49.74
CA ALA A 9 32.85 -9.48 48.39
C ALA A 9 31.96 -10.52 47.65
N LEU A 10 30.68 -10.27 47.33
CA LEU A 10 30.12 -9.21 46.46
C LEU A 10 30.89 -9.06 45.14
N ALA A 11 30.96 -10.11 44.31
CA ALA A 11 31.31 -10.01 42.88
C ALA A 11 30.97 -11.30 42.10
N LEU A 12 29.69 -11.69 42.00
CA LEU A 12 29.23 -12.62 40.97
C LEU A 12 27.89 -12.15 40.38
N PHE A 13 27.86 -10.89 39.95
CA PHE A 13 27.10 -10.56 38.75
C PHE A 13 28.10 -10.64 37.59
N SER A 14 28.30 -11.85 37.07
CA SER A 14 28.87 -12.02 35.74
C SER A 14 27.89 -11.36 34.78
N GLY A 15 28.17 -10.09 34.47
CA GLY A 15 27.50 -9.37 33.40
C GLY A 15 27.66 -10.19 32.14
N HIS A 16 26.58 -10.86 31.74
CA HIS A 16 26.42 -11.31 30.37
C HIS A 16 26.10 -10.05 29.59
N ALA A 17 27.13 -9.24 29.34
CA ALA A 17 27.09 -8.32 28.22
C ALA A 17 27.03 -9.23 27.01
N LEU A 18 25.81 -9.52 26.53
CA LEU A 18 25.63 -9.97 25.17
C LEU A 18 26.28 -8.89 24.33
N ALA A 19 27.44 -9.21 23.75
CA ALA A 19 27.99 -8.38 22.71
C ALA A 19 26.94 -8.38 21.60
N GLU A 20 26.13 -7.33 21.55
CA GLU A 20 25.42 -6.97 20.33
C GLU A 20 26.53 -6.76 19.30
N GLY A 21 26.78 -7.78 18.48
CA GLY A 21 27.76 -7.71 17.42
C GLY A 21 27.42 -6.49 16.57
N THR A 22 28.38 -5.61 16.34
CA THR A 22 28.20 -4.53 15.36
C THR A 22 28.08 -5.14 13.96
N MET A 23 27.34 -4.51 13.06
CA MET A 23 27.30 -4.92 11.65
C MET A 23 28.64 -4.74 10.91
N GLY A 24 29.62 -4.11 11.59
CA GLY A 24 30.92 -3.80 11.01
C GLY A 24 30.91 -2.48 10.25
N ASN A 25 31.82 -2.32 9.28
CA ASN A 25 31.90 -1.14 8.42
C ASN A 25 31.01 -1.28 7.19
N GLY A 26 30.31 -0.21 6.81
CA GLY A 26 29.40 -0.18 5.66
C GLY A 26 28.17 0.67 5.95
N SER A 27 27.36 0.92 4.93
CA SER A 27 26.14 1.72 5.06
C SER A 27 24.96 0.96 5.69
N GLY A 28 25.02 -0.38 5.73
CA GLY A 28 23.95 -1.25 6.19
C GLY A 28 22.81 -1.43 5.20
N TRP A 29 22.74 -0.65 4.11
CA TRP A 29 21.71 -0.78 3.09
C TRP A 29 21.87 -2.06 2.28
N CYS A 30 20.74 -2.66 1.93
CA CYS A 30 20.70 -3.93 1.24
C CYS A 30 20.20 -3.79 -0.19
N GLN A 31 20.77 -4.61 -1.08
CA GLN A 31 20.43 -4.70 -2.49
C GLN A 31 19.98 -6.13 -2.81
N PRO A 32 19.06 -6.33 -3.76
CA PRO A 32 18.62 -7.65 -4.16
C PRO A 32 19.73 -8.39 -4.91
N THR A 33 19.90 -9.70 -4.64
CA THR A 33 20.93 -10.50 -5.32
C THR A 33 20.58 -10.81 -6.79
N ASN A 34 19.29 -10.97 -7.11
CA ASN A 34 18.82 -11.40 -8.42
C ASN A 34 17.87 -10.38 -9.08
N GLY A 35 18.11 -9.09 -8.81
CA GLY A 35 17.22 -8.00 -9.18
C GLY A 35 16.01 -7.87 -8.24
N THR A 36 15.33 -6.73 -8.30
CA THR A 36 14.15 -6.46 -7.47
C THR A 36 13.08 -7.52 -7.70
N HIS A 37 12.59 -8.11 -6.61
CA HIS A 37 11.53 -9.11 -6.69
C HIS A 37 10.15 -8.47 -6.90
N THR A 38 9.36 -9.01 -7.83
CA THR A 38 8.01 -8.52 -8.12
C THR A 38 6.97 -9.39 -7.44
N PHE A 39 6.15 -8.78 -6.59
CA PHE A 39 4.91 -9.38 -6.08
C PHE A 39 3.72 -8.89 -6.89
N PRO A 40 3.16 -9.70 -7.80
CA PRO A 40 1.99 -9.31 -8.57
C PRO A 40 0.71 -9.43 -7.75
N PHE A 41 -0.18 -8.46 -7.93
CA PHE A 41 -1.50 -8.44 -7.33
C PHE A 41 -2.56 -8.07 -8.37
N SER A 42 -3.61 -8.89 -8.48
CA SER A 42 -4.73 -8.66 -9.38
C SER A 42 -5.95 -8.20 -8.58
N PHE A 43 -6.42 -7.00 -8.85
CA PHE A 43 -7.60 -6.41 -8.19
C PHE A 43 -8.78 -6.41 -9.16
N ASN A 44 -9.67 -7.39 -9.04
CA ASN A 44 -10.86 -7.48 -9.87
C ASN A 44 -12.10 -7.45 -8.99
N GLN A 45 -12.84 -6.34 -9.01
CA GLN A 45 -13.98 -6.10 -8.14
C GLN A 45 -15.24 -5.80 -8.92
N THR A 46 -16.38 -6.26 -8.40
CA THR A 46 -17.71 -5.92 -8.93
C THR A 46 -18.55 -5.31 -7.82
N ILE A 47 -18.93 -4.04 -8.00
CA ILE A 47 -19.77 -3.31 -7.06
C ILE A 47 -21.22 -3.45 -7.53
N THR A 48 -21.98 -4.33 -6.89
CA THR A 48 -23.34 -4.69 -7.32
C THR A 48 -24.43 -3.81 -6.70
N ASP A 49 -24.16 -3.18 -5.56
CA ASP A 49 -25.10 -2.32 -4.84
C ASP A 49 -24.86 -0.84 -5.16
N THR A 50 -25.95 -0.07 -5.28
CA THR A 50 -25.90 1.39 -5.42
C THR A 50 -25.24 2.09 -4.23
N ASP A 51 -25.29 1.48 -3.04
CA ASP A 51 -24.61 2.01 -1.85
C ASP A 51 -23.10 1.77 -1.88
N GLY A 52 -22.65 0.71 -2.56
CA GLY A 52 -21.24 0.44 -2.78
C GLY A 52 -20.58 1.37 -3.80
N ASN A 53 -21.36 2.06 -4.64
CA ASN A 53 -20.87 2.94 -5.70
C ASN A 53 -21.13 4.42 -5.40
N GLN A 54 -20.64 4.88 -4.25
CA GLN A 54 -20.79 6.27 -3.83
C GLN A 54 -19.42 6.88 -3.50
N THR A 55 -19.34 8.21 -3.62
CA THR A 55 -18.17 8.93 -3.12
C THR A 55 -18.02 8.64 -1.63
N GLY A 56 -16.81 8.27 -1.20
CA GLY A 56 -16.54 7.93 0.18
C GLY A 56 -16.43 6.43 0.45
N THR A 57 -16.91 5.58 -0.46
CA THR A 57 -16.85 4.13 -0.25
C THR A 57 -15.42 3.63 -0.36
N ILE A 58 -15.05 2.71 0.55
CA ILE A 58 -13.77 2.02 0.56
C ILE A 58 -14.00 0.55 0.17
N VAL A 59 -13.29 0.10 -0.86
CA VAL A 59 -13.21 -1.31 -1.25
C VAL A 59 -11.86 -1.85 -0.80
N GLU A 60 -11.88 -2.74 0.19
CA GLU A 60 -10.67 -3.36 0.74
C GLU A 60 -10.41 -4.71 0.08
N GLU A 61 -9.14 -4.99 -0.24
CA GLU A 61 -8.69 -6.29 -0.69
C GLU A 61 -7.32 -6.62 -0.12
N HIS A 62 -7.01 -7.91 0.00
CA HIS A 62 -5.72 -8.39 0.47
C HIS A 62 -4.96 -9.08 -0.64
N TRP A 63 -3.64 -8.88 -0.67
CA TRP A 63 -2.77 -9.73 -1.46
C TRP A 63 -2.01 -10.70 -0.56
N SER A 64 -1.76 -11.88 -1.11
CA SER A 64 -0.84 -12.87 -0.55
C SER A 64 -0.12 -13.53 -1.72
N ALA A 65 0.93 -12.86 -2.18
CA ALA A 65 1.82 -13.41 -3.19
C ALA A 65 2.72 -14.47 -2.55
N GLY A 66 2.87 -15.62 -3.21
CA GLY A 66 3.92 -16.56 -2.88
C GLY A 66 5.28 -16.03 -3.33
N GLY A 67 6.34 -16.76 -2.99
CA GLY A 67 7.69 -16.44 -3.43
C GLY A 67 8.56 -15.85 -2.33
N GLU A 68 9.86 -15.88 -2.62
CA GLU A 68 10.92 -15.46 -1.73
C GLU A 68 11.97 -14.73 -2.55
N TYR A 69 12.68 -13.82 -1.91
CA TYR A 69 13.79 -13.10 -2.51
C TYR A 69 15.01 -13.10 -1.59
N SER A 70 16.14 -12.77 -2.18
CA SER A 70 17.41 -12.67 -1.47
C SER A 70 17.98 -11.27 -1.56
N ALA A 71 18.68 -10.85 -0.52
CA ALA A 71 19.38 -9.58 -0.47
C ALA A 71 20.77 -9.73 0.16
N LYS A 72 21.68 -8.84 -0.24
CA LYS A 72 22.99 -8.63 0.38
C LYS A 72 23.08 -7.21 0.89
N CYS A 73 23.68 -7.03 2.05
CA CYS A 73 23.82 -5.72 2.69
C CYS A 73 25.26 -5.24 2.66
N ASP A 74 25.44 -3.95 2.49
CA ASP A 74 26.73 -3.28 2.53
C ASP A 74 27.24 -3.19 3.98
N CYS A 75 28.03 -4.18 4.36
CA CYS A 75 28.68 -4.33 5.65
C CYS A 75 29.80 -5.38 5.54
N ASP A 76 30.70 -5.48 6.52
CA ASP A 76 31.83 -6.44 6.46
C ASP A 76 31.78 -7.55 7.54
N ASN A 77 30.86 -7.47 8.51
CA ASN A 77 30.69 -8.52 9.51
C ASN A 77 29.73 -9.63 9.04
N SER A 78 30.26 -10.72 8.49
CA SER A 78 29.48 -11.89 8.06
C SER A 78 28.75 -12.62 9.20
N ASP A 79 29.24 -12.47 10.43
CA ASP A 79 28.69 -13.13 11.62
C ASP A 79 27.58 -12.29 12.27
N TYR A 80 27.37 -11.06 11.81
CA TYR A 80 26.32 -10.20 12.34
C TYR A 80 24.94 -10.85 12.18
N ARG A 81 24.18 -10.82 13.27
CA ARG A 81 22.75 -11.18 13.34
C ARG A 81 22.07 -10.03 14.07
N GLY A 82 20.96 -9.56 13.53
CA GLY A 82 20.28 -8.40 14.08
C GLY A 82 19.05 -8.02 13.28
N TYR A 83 18.35 -7.02 13.79
CA TYR A 83 17.10 -6.55 13.21
C TYR A 83 17.24 -6.18 11.73
N ASN A 84 16.18 -6.43 10.98
CA ASN A 84 15.98 -5.90 9.64
C ASN A 84 15.10 -4.65 9.74
N TYR A 85 15.56 -3.54 9.16
CA TYR A 85 14.80 -2.30 9.08
C TYR A 85 14.27 -2.11 7.67
N PHE A 86 12.95 -2.07 7.54
CA PHE A 86 12.25 -1.92 6.28
C PHE A 86 11.80 -0.48 6.06
N THR A 87 11.90 -0.02 4.82
CA THR A 87 11.35 1.27 4.37
C THR A 87 10.51 1.00 3.12
N ALA A 88 9.29 1.51 3.08
CA ALA A 88 8.40 1.36 1.94
C ALA A 88 8.00 2.73 1.38
N THR A 89 8.05 2.84 0.05
CA THR A 89 7.58 4.02 -0.71
C THR A 89 6.42 3.62 -1.62
N THR A 90 5.70 4.59 -2.15
CA THR A 90 4.46 4.38 -2.93
C THR A 90 4.67 4.01 -4.41
N GLY A 91 5.91 3.77 -4.83
CA GLY A 91 6.23 3.36 -6.20
C GLY A 91 5.87 4.43 -7.24
N ASP A 92 5.01 4.07 -8.19
CA ASP A 92 4.57 4.93 -9.30
C ASP A 92 3.54 5.99 -8.83
N LEU A 93 2.96 5.80 -7.64
CA LEU A 93 1.94 6.68 -7.06
C LEU A 93 2.60 7.93 -6.45
N THR A 94 2.79 8.95 -7.26
CA THR A 94 3.49 10.20 -6.88
C THR A 94 2.55 11.30 -6.39
N GLN A 95 1.26 11.23 -6.71
CA GLN A 95 0.27 12.24 -6.33
C GLN A 95 -0.50 11.81 -5.08
N LYS A 96 -0.33 12.55 -3.98
CA LYS A 96 -1.16 12.38 -2.78
C LYS A 96 -2.63 12.69 -3.11
N GLY A 97 -3.52 11.84 -2.64
CA GLY A 97 -4.96 11.95 -2.77
C GLY A 97 -5.58 12.93 -1.78
N THR A 98 -6.89 12.86 -1.68
CA THR A 98 -7.72 13.68 -0.79
C THR A 98 -8.14 12.96 0.48
N HIS A 99 -8.08 11.62 0.50
CA HIS A 99 -8.43 10.80 1.64
C HIS A 99 -7.21 10.39 2.48
N SER A 100 -7.46 10.17 3.77
CA SER A 100 -6.47 9.66 4.72
C SER A 100 -7.18 9.12 5.95
N GLU A 101 -6.62 8.11 6.61
CA GLU A 101 -7.21 7.53 7.82
C GLU A 101 -6.14 7.09 8.83
N THR A 102 -6.53 7.01 10.11
CA THR A 102 -5.66 6.46 11.16
C THR A 102 -5.76 4.94 11.18
N ARG A 103 -4.60 4.28 11.21
CA ARG A 103 -4.44 2.83 11.34
C ARG A 103 -3.67 2.53 12.63
N TYR A 104 -3.61 1.26 13.00
CA TYR A 104 -3.01 0.84 14.27
C TYR A 104 -1.51 1.23 14.38
N TYR A 105 -0.75 1.11 13.28
CA TYR A 105 0.69 1.46 13.23
C TYR A 105 0.99 2.84 12.63
N GLY A 106 -0.01 3.72 12.49
CA GLY A 106 0.24 5.09 12.05
C GLY A 106 -0.87 5.68 11.21
N HIS A 107 -0.52 6.71 10.45
CA HIS A 107 -1.43 7.38 9.53
C HIS A 107 -1.26 6.81 8.13
N MET A 108 -2.38 6.49 7.48
CA MET A 108 -2.38 6.04 6.09
C MET A 108 -2.91 7.17 5.21
N ASP A 109 -2.00 7.70 4.40
CA ASP A 109 -2.35 8.60 3.30
C ASP A 109 -2.78 7.81 2.07
N TYR A 110 -3.78 8.31 1.36
CA TYR A 110 -4.18 7.74 0.07
C TYR A 110 -3.49 8.48 -1.07
N TYR A 111 -3.27 7.78 -2.18
CA TYR A 111 -2.63 8.30 -3.38
C TYR A 111 -3.52 8.09 -4.59
N VAL A 112 -3.40 8.96 -5.60
CA VAL A 112 -4.23 8.89 -6.81
C VAL A 112 -3.85 7.64 -7.62
N LEU A 113 -4.76 6.67 -7.70
CA LEU A 113 -4.60 5.45 -8.49
C LEU A 113 -5.14 5.63 -9.90
N VAL A 114 -6.36 6.16 -10.01
CA VAL A 114 -6.99 6.52 -11.29
C VAL A 114 -7.55 7.93 -11.15
N ALA A 115 -6.96 8.86 -11.89
CA ALA A 115 -7.29 10.29 -11.78
C ALA A 115 -8.81 10.54 -11.87
N GLY A 116 -9.33 11.25 -10.87
CA GLY A 116 -10.74 11.63 -10.77
C GLY A 116 -11.71 10.47 -10.48
N LYS A 117 -11.21 9.28 -10.15
CA LYS A 117 -12.04 8.09 -9.88
C LYS A 117 -11.64 7.38 -8.60
N LEU A 118 -10.38 6.96 -8.50
CA LEU A 118 -9.90 6.06 -7.45
C LEU A 118 -8.66 6.62 -6.77
N GLU A 119 -8.65 6.55 -5.44
CA GLU A 119 -7.45 6.72 -4.62
C GLU A 119 -7.16 5.41 -3.88
N ILE A 120 -5.91 5.16 -3.49
CA ILE A 120 -5.46 3.92 -2.85
C ILE A 120 -4.67 4.21 -1.58
N GLY A 121 -5.06 3.55 -0.49
CA GLY A 121 -4.24 3.34 0.70
C GLY A 121 -3.65 1.92 0.67
N THR A 122 -2.40 1.77 1.10
CA THR A 122 -1.69 0.48 1.08
C THR A 122 -1.09 0.22 2.46
N GLU A 123 -1.26 -0.99 2.97
CA GLU A 123 -0.57 -1.50 4.15
C GLU A 123 0.24 -2.74 3.77
N ALA A 124 1.50 -2.80 4.16
CA ALA A 124 2.36 -3.92 3.85
C ALA A 124 2.70 -4.72 5.11
N TYR A 125 2.67 -6.04 4.98
CA TYR A 125 3.02 -6.92 6.08
C TYR A 125 4.54 -7.00 6.27
N VAL A 126 5.00 -6.71 7.49
CA VAL A 126 6.39 -6.88 7.93
C VAL A 126 6.47 -8.13 8.82
N ALA A 127 7.10 -9.17 8.27
CA ALA A 127 7.35 -10.44 8.96
C ALA A 127 8.38 -10.28 10.10
N GLY A 128 8.73 -11.37 10.78
CA GLY A 128 9.63 -11.37 11.94
C GLY A 128 8.84 -11.46 13.25
N LYS A 129 9.35 -10.83 14.32
CA LYS A 129 8.61 -10.75 15.59
C LYS A 129 7.61 -9.60 15.62
N LEU A 130 7.77 -8.61 14.75
CA LEU A 130 6.79 -7.53 14.57
C LEU A 130 5.44 -8.12 14.12
N ASN A 131 5.43 -8.84 12.99
CA ASN A 131 4.27 -9.62 12.50
C ASN A 131 3.02 -8.76 12.23
N GLU A 132 3.18 -7.59 11.60
CA GLU A 132 2.12 -6.57 11.53
C GLU A 132 2.02 -5.89 10.16
N ASN A 133 0.85 -5.33 9.88
CA ASN A 133 0.58 -4.52 8.68
C ASN A 133 0.88 -3.05 8.95
N ILE A 134 1.77 -2.47 8.16
CA ILE A 134 2.24 -1.11 8.32
C ILE A 134 1.76 -0.23 7.16
N PRO A 135 1.11 0.92 7.43
CA PRO A 135 0.71 1.87 6.39
C PRO A 135 1.89 2.37 5.56
N VAL A 136 1.78 2.28 4.23
CA VAL A 136 2.75 2.81 3.27
C VAL A 136 2.40 4.26 2.93
N PRO A 137 3.38 5.18 2.86
CA PRO A 137 4.81 4.96 3.07
C PRO A 137 5.22 4.88 4.55
N PHE A 138 6.28 4.13 4.84
CA PHE A 138 6.90 4.06 6.17
C PHE A 138 8.42 3.99 6.06
N SER A 139 9.12 4.38 7.12
CA SER A 139 10.58 4.43 7.16
C SER A 139 11.15 3.71 8.38
N SER A 140 12.19 2.92 8.14
CA SER A 140 13.01 2.27 9.17
C SER A 140 12.24 1.45 10.21
N ILE A 141 11.22 0.70 9.77
CA ILE A 141 10.45 -0.18 10.65
C ILE A 141 11.21 -1.47 10.89
N SER A 142 11.53 -1.74 12.16
CA SER A 142 12.18 -2.98 12.58
C SER A 142 11.24 -4.17 12.45
N ASN A 143 11.75 -5.31 11.99
CA ASN A 143 11.03 -6.58 12.04
C ASN A 143 11.01 -7.22 13.44
N GLU A 144 11.62 -6.56 14.43
CA GLU A 144 11.77 -6.98 15.83
C GLU A 144 12.41 -8.37 16.03
N ASP A 145 13.02 -8.93 14.99
CA ASP A 145 13.75 -10.18 15.07
C ASP A 145 15.26 -9.94 15.14
N SER A 146 15.79 -9.97 16.37
CA SER A 146 17.23 -9.83 16.65
C SER A 146 18.08 -10.98 16.12
N SER A 147 17.45 -12.06 15.63
CA SER A 147 18.13 -13.20 15.00
C SER A 147 18.08 -13.16 13.48
N ALA A 148 17.40 -12.16 12.90
CA ALA A 148 17.33 -12.01 11.45
C ALA A 148 18.75 -11.87 10.86
N GLY A 149 18.99 -12.60 9.77
CA GLY A 149 20.31 -13.02 9.28
C GLY A 149 21.27 -11.92 8.78
N GLY A 150 22.15 -12.31 7.86
CA GLY A 150 23.51 -11.78 7.69
C GLY A 150 23.75 -10.39 7.10
N CYS A 151 25.03 -10.05 7.14
CA CYS A 151 25.67 -8.84 6.63
C CYS A 151 26.88 -9.23 5.76
N GLY A 152 27.33 -8.33 4.89
CA GLY A 152 28.45 -8.55 3.99
C GLY A 152 28.21 -9.63 2.95
N ASP A 153 29.15 -10.58 2.82
CA ASP A 153 29.03 -11.65 1.84
C ASP A 153 27.92 -12.67 2.16
N ALA A 154 27.39 -12.64 3.39
CA ALA A 154 26.30 -13.49 3.82
C ALA A 154 24.99 -13.01 3.17
N GLU A 155 24.60 -13.68 2.09
CA GLU A 155 23.29 -13.50 1.46
C GLU A 155 22.16 -13.88 2.42
N MET A 156 21.26 -12.94 2.68
CA MET A 156 19.98 -13.24 3.33
C MET A 156 19.04 -13.86 2.31
N LYS A 157 18.70 -15.13 2.51
CA LYS A 157 17.80 -15.92 1.65
C LYS A 157 16.42 -16.02 2.27
N SER A 158 15.45 -16.43 1.46
CA SER A 158 14.09 -16.73 1.92
C SER A 158 13.37 -15.54 2.57
N MET A 159 13.66 -14.33 2.10
CA MET A 159 12.99 -13.13 2.59
C MET A 159 11.59 -13.04 1.97
N THR A 160 10.61 -12.68 2.79
CA THR A 160 9.19 -12.66 2.43
C THR A 160 8.49 -11.34 2.76
N ALA A 161 9.19 -10.36 3.36
CA ALA A 161 8.57 -9.07 3.69
C ALA A 161 7.98 -8.41 2.44
N GLY A 162 6.76 -7.87 2.55
CA GLY A 162 6.00 -7.30 1.43
C GLY A 162 5.20 -8.30 0.58
N ASN A 163 5.34 -9.62 0.80
CA ASN A 163 4.59 -10.63 0.05
C ASN A 163 3.08 -10.65 0.37
N LYS A 164 2.69 -10.02 1.48
CA LYS A 164 1.31 -9.88 1.94
C LYS A 164 1.04 -8.43 2.30
N GLY A 165 -0.24 -8.08 2.25
CA GLY A 165 -0.72 -6.79 2.73
C GLY A 165 -2.14 -6.52 2.30
N THR A 166 -2.55 -5.28 2.47
CA THR A 166 -3.92 -4.81 2.26
C THR A 166 -3.92 -3.57 1.40
N VAL A 167 -4.76 -3.55 0.38
CA VAL A 167 -5.10 -2.32 -0.35
C VAL A 167 -6.50 -1.88 0.02
N ARG A 168 -6.69 -0.56 0.07
CA ARG A 168 -8.00 0.06 0.32
C ARG A 168 -8.22 1.09 -0.78
N ILE A 169 -9.21 0.84 -1.63
CA ILE A 169 -9.55 1.70 -2.76
C ILE A 169 -10.68 2.63 -2.36
N TYR A 170 -10.38 3.91 -2.29
CA TYR A 170 -11.34 4.97 -2.04
C TYR A 170 -11.98 5.45 -3.35
N ILE A 171 -13.30 5.37 -3.42
CA ILE A 171 -14.09 5.86 -4.55
C ILE A 171 -14.30 7.37 -4.38
N THR A 172 -13.65 8.16 -5.23
CA THR A 172 -13.80 9.63 -5.22
C THR A 172 -15.09 10.09 -5.88
N HIS A 173 -15.56 9.34 -6.89
CA HIS A 173 -16.76 9.64 -7.66
C HIS A 173 -17.48 8.35 -8.05
N PRO A 174 -18.83 8.34 -8.11
CA PRO A 174 -19.58 7.19 -8.58
C PRO A 174 -19.08 6.72 -9.95
N LEU A 175 -18.75 5.44 -10.02
CA LEU A 175 -18.21 4.77 -11.20
C LEU A 175 -19.36 4.33 -12.11
N VAL A 176 -19.09 4.23 -13.41
CA VAL A 176 -20.06 3.75 -14.40
C VAL A 176 -19.37 2.78 -15.34
N GLY A 177 -19.94 1.57 -15.47
CA GLY A 177 -19.37 0.53 -16.31
C GLY A 177 -18.09 -0.05 -15.70
N GLU A 178 -17.10 -0.31 -16.55
CA GLU A 178 -15.81 -0.89 -16.16
C GLU A 178 -14.72 0.18 -16.09
N ILE A 179 -13.97 0.18 -14.99
CA ILE A 179 -12.80 1.02 -14.75
C ILE A 179 -11.58 0.13 -14.74
N SER A 180 -10.67 0.31 -15.70
CA SER A 180 -9.40 -0.41 -15.75
C SER A 180 -8.33 0.30 -14.90
N ILE A 181 -7.64 -0.48 -14.09
CA ILE A 181 -6.46 -0.09 -13.33
C ILE A 181 -5.24 -0.61 -14.10
N PRO A 182 -4.42 0.27 -14.70
CA PRO A 182 -3.21 -0.15 -15.41
C PRO A 182 -2.21 -0.76 -14.43
N GLN A 183 -1.25 -1.54 -14.94
CA GLN A 183 -0.16 -2.06 -14.12
C GLN A 183 0.61 -0.92 -13.47
N THR A 184 0.51 -0.83 -12.15
CA THR A 184 1.03 0.26 -11.33
C THR A 184 1.83 -0.33 -10.18
N THR A 185 3.04 0.16 -9.94
CA THR A 185 3.82 -0.19 -8.75
C THR A 185 3.26 0.59 -7.57
N ILE A 186 2.59 -0.09 -6.64
CA ILE A 186 1.93 0.54 -5.48
C ILE A 186 2.84 0.59 -4.24
N MET A 187 3.93 -0.19 -4.26
CA MET A 187 4.90 -0.22 -3.17
C MET A 187 6.29 -0.62 -3.67
N ASN A 188 7.31 0.14 -3.29
CA ASN A 188 8.71 -0.30 -3.34
C ASN A 188 9.22 -0.51 -1.92
N LEU A 189 9.83 -1.66 -1.65
CA LEU A 189 10.37 -2.04 -0.35
C LEU A 189 11.90 -2.03 -0.37
N TYR A 190 12.48 -1.40 0.63
CA TYR A 190 13.92 -1.28 0.87
C TYR A 190 14.26 -1.88 2.22
N LEU A 191 15.50 -2.35 2.35
CA LEU A 191 16.00 -3.04 3.54
C LEU A 191 17.33 -2.45 3.99
N SER A 192 17.51 -2.30 5.30
CA SER A 192 18.77 -1.91 5.94
C SER A 192 19.02 -2.70 7.23
N LYS A 193 20.28 -2.81 7.62
CA LYS A 193 20.75 -3.38 8.89
C LYS A 193 20.92 -2.36 10.01
N THR A 194 20.81 -1.08 9.69
CA THR A 194 20.78 -0.02 10.68
C THR A 194 19.44 0.68 10.65
N PRO A 195 18.95 1.16 11.80
CA PRO A 195 17.86 2.11 11.79
C PRO A 195 18.28 3.34 10.99
N GLY A 196 17.53 3.68 9.96
CA GLY A 196 17.66 4.97 9.30
C GLY A 196 17.17 6.06 10.26
N SER A 197 17.81 7.23 10.24
CA SER A 197 17.14 8.41 10.80
C SER A 197 15.82 8.63 10.05
N SER A 198 14.75 8.94 10.77
CA SER A 198 13.41 9.13 10.21
C SER A 198 13.45 10.09 9.01
N GLY A 199 12.86 9.66 7.90
CA GLY A 199 12.78 10.42 6.64
C GLY A 199 13.69 9.84 5.56
N ASP A 200 13.11 9.08 4.62
CA ASP A 200 13.42 8.89 3.19
C ASP A 200 14.88 8.93 2.68
N ASN A 201 15.90 8.74 3.52
CA ASN A 201 17.30 8.77 3.12
C ASN A 201 17.75 7.45 2.46
N ILE A 202 16.91 6.89 1.58
CA ILE A 202 17.29 5.78 0.71
C ILE A 202 18.35 6.33 -0.25
N PRO A 203 19.59 5.80 -0.26
CA PRO A 203 20.61 6.29 -1.17
C PRO A 203 20.15 6.11 -2.63
N PRO A 204 20.37 7.10 -3.52
CA PRO A 204 19.86 7.04 -4.91
C PRO A 204 20.28 5.80 -5.71
N ALA A 205 21.38 5.15 -5.32
CA ALA A 205 21.92 3.96 -5.98
C ALA A 205 21.39 2.63 -5.42
N VAL A 206 20.57 2.63 -4.36
CA VAL A 206 20.04 1.41 -3.75
C VAL A 206 18.71 1.05 -4.42
N PRO A 207 18.63 -0.01 -5.24
CA PRO A 207 17.36 -0.48 -5.79
C PRO A 207 16.49 -1.12 -4.69
N PRO A 208 15.16 -1.12 -4.84
CA PRO A 208 14.28 -1.84 -3.92
C PRO A 208 14.59 -3.34 -3.94
N VAL A 209 14.48 -3.99 -2.79
CA VAL A 209 14.65 -5.45 -2.68
C VAL A 209 13.44 -6.20 -3.22
N ALA A 210 12.25 -5.60 -3.07
CA ALA A 210 11.01 -6.09 -3.65
C ALA A 210 10.06 -4.93 -3.97
N HIS A 211 9.09 -5.15 -4.84
CA HIS A 211 7.99 -4.23 -5.09
C HIS A 211 6.67 -4.99 -5.28
N VAL A 212 5.55 -4.29 -5.10
CA VAL A 212 4.22 -4.81 -5.38
C VAL A 212 3.65 -4.08 -6.58
N THR A 213 3.27 -4.84 -7.60
CA THR A 213 2.60 -4.32 -8.80
C THR A 213 1.15 -4.75 -8.80
N MET A 214 0.25 -3.78 -8.99
CA MET A 214 -1.19 -3.99 -9.01
C MET A 214 -1.76 -3.68 -10.39
N SER A 215 -2.71 -4.50 -10.85
CA SER A 215 -3.53 -4.22 -12.03
C SER A 215 -4.91 -4.86 -11.88
N GLY A 216 -5.88 -4.45 -12.68
CA GLY A 216 -7.18 -5.13 -12.74
C GLY A 216 -8.33 -4.20 -13.11
N THR A 217 -9.53 -4.52 -12.64
CA THR A 217 -10.75 -3.79 -12.99
C THR A 217 -11.72 -3.61 -11.83
N ILE A 218 -12.48 -2.52 -11.87
CA ILE A 218 -13.68 -2.32 -11.04
C ILE A 218 -14.88 -2.18 -11.96
N THR A 219 -15.87 -3.04 -11.79
CA THR A 219 -17.08 -3.06 -12.61
C THR A 219 -18.30 -2.70 -11.78
N VAL A 220 -19.11 -1.77 -12.29
CA VAL A 220 -20.42 -1.43 -11.73
C VAL A 220 -21.52 -1.84 -12.72
N PRO A 221 -22.32 -2.87 -12.41
CA PRO A 221 -23.47 -3.25 -13.24
C PRO A 221 -24.50 -2.13 -13.29
N GLN A 222 -25.12 -1.93 -14.45
CA GLN A 222 -26.24 -1.00 -14.58
C GLN A 222 -27.50 -1.63 -13.93
N SER A 223 -27.76 -1.34 -12.65
CA SER A 223 -29.03 -1.70 -12.00
C SER A 223 -30.05 -0.58 -12.19
N CYS A 224 -31.03 -0.80 -13.07
CA CYS A 224 -32.25 0.00 -13.09
C CYS A 224 -33.14 -0.46 -11.93
N SER A 225 -33.07 0.23 -10.79
CA SER A 225 -34.10 0.11 -9.74
C SER A 225 -35.44 0.63 -10.30
N ILE A 226 -36.31 -0.29 -10.71
CA ILE A 226 -37.72 0.04 -10.92
C ILE A 226 -38.34 0.08 -9.52
N ASN A 227 -38.61 1.28 -9.01
CA ASN A 227 -39.38 1.46 -7.78
C ASN A 227 -40.71 0.67 -7.89
N ALA A 228 -40.79 -0.45 -7.18
CA ALA A 228 -42.00 -1.24 -7.04
C ALA A 228 -43.01 -0.45 -6.18
N GLY A 229 -43.71 0.49 -6.81
CA GLY A 229 -44.68 1.33 -6.11
C GLY A 229 -45.45 2.34 -6.95
N ARG A 230 -45.09 2.57 -8.23
CA ARG A 230 -45.95 3.34 -9.15
C ARG A 230 -45.87 2.78 -10.56
N LEU A 231 -46.89 2.01 -10.94
CA LEU A 231 -47.29 1.88 -12.34
C LEU A 231 -47.76 3.26 -12.82
N SER A 232 -46.84 4.12 -13.27
CA SER A 232 -47.20 5.20 -14.18
C SER A 232 -46.84 4.77 -15.60
N ARG A 233 -47.90 4.49 -16.34
CA ARG A 233 -47.90 3.97 -17.69
C ARG A 233 -47.47 5.07 -18.66
N SER A 234 -46.18 5.36 -18.75
CA SER A 234 -45.64 6.23 -19.81
C SER A 234 -44.13 6.07 -19.99
N GLY A 235 -43.76 5.18 -20.91
CA GLY A 235 -42.65 5.32 -21.85
C GLY A 235 -41.23 5.47 -21.30
N CYS A 236 -40.50 4.35 -21.25
CA CYS A 236 -39.04 4.35 -21.34
C CYS A 236 -38.60 5.20 -22.56
N ARG A 237 -38.00 6.37 -22.32
CA ARG A 237 -37.24 7.12 -23.32
C ARG A 237 -35.78 7.14 -22.93
N ILE A 238 -35.01 6.41 -23.72
CA ILE A 238 -33.56 6.46 -23.83
C ILE A 238 -33.12 7.94 -23.91
N LEU A 239 -32.27 8.37 -22.97
CA LEU A 239 -31.58 9.66 -23.01
C LEU A 239 -30.62 9.69 -24.19
N ARG A 240 -31.07 10.19 -25.34
CA ARG A 240 -30.17 10.73 -26.37
C ARG A 240 -29.93 12.20 -26.06
N ALA A 241 -28.71 12.53 -25.63
CA ALA A 241 -28.24 13.91 -25.56
C ALA A 241 -28.34 14.54 -26.95
N LYS A 242 -29.20 15.56 -27.09
CA LYS A 242 -29.20 16.48 -28.24
C LYS A 242 -29.12 17.90 -27.71
N ILE A 243 -27.98 18.51 -28.00
CA ILE A 243 -27.68 19.94 -27.91
C ILE A 243 -28.84 20.73 -28.51
N PHE A 244 -29.41 21.65 -27.72
CA PHE A 244 -30.51 22.51 -28.13
C PHE A 244 -29.98 23.94 -28.29
N VAL A 245 -29.81 24.38 -29.54
CA VAL A 245 -29.64 25.80 -29.88
C VAL A 245 -31.05 26.36 -30.12
N ILE A 246 -31.46 27.31 -29.29
CA ILE A 246 -32.74 28.02 -29.42
C ILE A 246 -32.53 29.22 -30.33
N SER A 247 -33.26 29.30 -31.44
CA SER A 247 -33.63 30.59 -32.01
C SER A 247 -35.08 30.54 -32.52
N ALA A 248 -35.89 31.44 -31.98
CA ALA A 248 -37.35 31.44 -32.10
C ALA A 248 -37.81 32.00 -33.45
N THR A 249 -38.82 31.38 -34.05
CA THR A 249 -39.64 32.02 -35.10
C THR A 249 -41.11 31.77 -34.78
N VAL A 250 -41.82 32.84 -34.46
CA VAL A 250 -43.26 32.86 -34.17
C VAL A 250 -44.04 32.92 -35.50
N ARG A 251 -44.92 31.94 -35.70
CA ARG A 251 -46.11 31.96 -36.59
C ARG A 251 -47.27 31.51 -35.69
N ARG A 252 -48.50 32.01 -35.75
CA ARG A 252 -49.42 32.10 -36.88
C ARG A 252 -50.81 32.50 -36.33
N THR A 253 -51.67 33.10 -37.15
CA THR A 253 -53.14 32.88 -37.31
C THR A 253 -53.59 33.92 -38.36
N ARG A 254 -54.14 33.67 -39.56
CA ARG A 254 -55.17 32.79 -40.16
C ARG A 254 -56.60 33.06 -39.68
N THR A 255 -57.38 33.73 -40.53
CA THR A 255 -58.83 33.52 -40.75
C THR A 255 -59.18 33.87 -42.20
N SER A 256 -60.02 33.02 -42.81
CA SER A 256 -60.46 32.97 -44.23
C SER A 256 -61.66 33.93 -44.52
N PRO A 257 -62.53 33.66 -45.53
CA PRO A 257 -62.45 34.06 -46.95
C PRO A 257 -63.66 34.94 -47.36
N LEU A 258 -63.72 35.46 -48.60
CA LEU A 258 -64.94 35.57 -49.45
C LEU A 258 -64.70 36.42 -50.72
N ARG A 259 -65.16 35.85 -51.84
CA ARG A 259 -65.32 36.38 -53.22
C ARG A 259 -64.08 36.74 -54.04
#